data_AF-A0A1L4A169-F1
#
_entry.id   AF-A0A1L4A169-F1
#
_cell.length_a   1.000
_cell.length_b   1.000
_cell.length_c   1.000
_cell.angle_alpha   90.00
_cell.angle_beta   90.00
_cell.angle_gamma   90.00
#
_symmetry.space_group_name_H-M   'P 1'
#
loop_
_entity.id
_entity.type
_entity.pdbx_description
1 polymer ?
#
loop_
_entity_poly.entity_id
_entity_poly.type
_entity_poly.pdbx_seq_one_letter_code
_entity_poly.pdbx_strand_id
1 'polypeptide(L)'
;MLLTANYTYTDSVRKGGGEPAFDGSSLDGTPLDKTPRHMANVRLDWQATEQIAAYVLGYYSGKQTFSGFRNGALNTRTREGSTTFDVGINFTINENFALRAAVLNVTDKIVPVDDRGRFDGLDGSWMLDEGRRFWGTATISF
;
A
#
# COMPACT_ATOMS: atom_id res chain seq x y z
N MET A 1 -19.84 -17.60 3.43
CA MET A 1 -19.25 -16.26 3.18
C MET A 1 -18.56 -15.82 4.47
N LEU A 2 -17.37 -15.25 4.38
CA LEU A 2 -16.59 -14.78 5.52
C LEU A 2 -16.11 -13.36 5.24
N LEU A 3 -16.31 -12.45 6.19
CA LEU A 3 -15.78 -11.09 6.15
C LEU A 3 -14.72 -10.93 7.23
N THR A 4 -13.54 -10.44 6.86
CA THR A 4 -12.48 -10.08 7.81
C THR A 4 -12.10 -8.63 7.58
N ALA A 5 -11.91 -7.88 8.67
CA ALA A 5 -11.52 -6.49 8.60
C ALA A 5 -10.59 -6.12 9.76
N ASN A 6 -9.68 -5.19 9.52
CA ASN A 6 -8.90 -4.54 10.56
C ASN A 6 -8.71 -3.06 10.24
N TYR A 7 -8.52 -2.28 11.28
CA TYR A 7 -8.23 -0.85 11.20
C TYR A 7 -7.18 -0.50 12.24
N THR A 8 -6.26 0.38 11.88
CA THR A 8 -5.21 0.86 12.75
C THR A 8 -5.19 2.38 12.73
N TYR A 9 -5.20 2.96 13.93
CA TYR A 9 -4.87 4.37 14.16
C TYR A 9 -3.46 4.44 14.74
N THR A 10 -2.61 5.30 14.20
CA THR A 10 -1.24 5.49 14.68
C THR A 10 -0.94 6.96 14.83
N ASP A 11 -0.80 7.41 16.08
CA ASP A 11 -0.33 8.76 16.38
C ASP A 11 1.16 8.72 16.72
N SER A 12 1.99 8.87 15.70
CA SER A 12 3.43 8.99 15.85
C SER A 12 3.83 10.45 15.84
N VAL A 13 4.78 10.83 16.69
CA VAL A 13 5.30 12.20 16.78
C VAL A 13 6.81 12.14 17.02
N ARG A 14 7.59 12.83 16.18
CA ARG A 14 9.02 13.07 16.42
C ARG A 14 9.19 14.01 17.60
N LYS A 15 10.09 13.63 18.51
CA LYS A 15 10.48 14.43 19.67
C LYS A 15 11.99 14.63 19.65
N GLY A 16 12.42 15.85 19.98
CA GLY A 16 13.83 16.21 20.09
C GLY A 16 14.26 17.03 18.88
N GLY A 17 14.29 18.35 19.05
CA GLY A 17 14.53 19.36 18.00
C GLY A 17 15.95 19.42 17.43
N GLY A 18 16.66 18.30 17.35
CA GLY A 18 18.02 18.21 16.82
C GLY A 18 18.11 17.77 15.36
N GLU A 19 17.02 17.31 14.75
CA GLU A 19 16.97 16.91 13.34
C GLU A 19 16.37 18.03 12.48
N PRO A 20 17.21 18.85 11.82
CA PRO A 20 16.75 19.80 10.83
C PRO A 20 16.48 19.11 9.49
N ALA A 21 15.49 19.61 8.78
CA ALA A 21 15.36 19.46 7.34
C ALA A 21 16.46 20.25 6.61
N PHE A 22 16.60 20.00 5.31
CA PHE A 22 17.64 20.65 4.51
C PHE A 22 17.46 22.18 4.42
N ASP A 23 16.22 22.67 4.43
CA ASP A 23 15.88 24.09 4.53
C ASP A 23 16.09 24.70 5.93
N GLY A 24 16.58 23.92 6.89
CA GLY A 24 16.78 24.31 8.29
C GLY A 24 15.51 24.27 9.14
N SER A 25 14.36 23.88 8.58
CA SER A 25 13.13 23.68 9.37
C SER A 25 13.26 22.47 10.30
N SER A 26 12.53 22.47 11.42
CA SER A 26 12.57 21.34 12.35
C SER A 26 11.61 20.24 11.93
N LEU A 27 12.03 18.99 12.07
CA LEU A 27 11.13 17.83 11.96
C LEU A 27 10.38 17.51 13.25
N ASP A 28 10.61 18.26 14.33
CA ASP A 28 9.95 18.06 15.62
C ASP A 28 8.42 18.25 15.47
N GLY A 29 7.64 17.40 16.14
CA GLY A 29 6.18 17.41 16.01
C GLY A 29 5.62 16.72 14.75
N THR A 30 6.46 16.34 13.79
CA THR A 30 6.00 15.62 12.58
C THR A 30 5.80 14.12 12.84
N PRO A 31 4.92 13.42 12.09
CA PRO A 31 4.79 11.96 12.16
C PRO A 31 6.04 11.22 11.71
N LEU A 32 6.36 10.09 12.36
CA LEU A 32 7.49 9.23 12.00
C LEU A 32 7.48 8.81 10.53
N ASP A 33 8.66 8.47 10.01
CA ASP A 33 8.86 8.18 8.60
C ASP A 33 7.92 7.07 8.13
N LYS A 34 7.26 7.32 7.00
CA LYS A 34 6.33 6.41 6.33
C LYS A 34 5.22 5.85 7.23
N THR A 35 4.85 6.58 8.29
CA THR A 35 3.83 6.14 9.24
C THR A 35 2.49 6.83 8.95
N PRO A 36 1.53 6.18 8.28
CA PRO A 36 0.21 6.74 8.07
C PRO A 36 -0.57 6.75 9.37
N ARG A 37 -1.39 7.79 9.59
CA ARG A 37 -2.26 7.85 10.78
C ARG A 37 -3.38 6.83 10.76
N HIS A 38 -3.84 6.46 9.57
CA HIS A 38 -4.97 5.56 9.37
C HIS A 38 -4.60 4.49 8.36
N MET A 39 -4.85 3.24 8.73
CA MET A 39 -4.80 2.10 7.82
C MET A 39 -6.03 1.24 8.01
N ALA A 40 -6.54 0.67 6.92
CA ALA A 40 -7.65 -0.26 6.98
C ALA A 40 -7.47 -1.38 5.96
N ASN A 41 -7.90 -2.59 6.32
CA ASN A 41 -7.94 -3.75 5.44
C ASN A 41 -9.32 -4.38 5.57
N VAL A 42 -9.94 -4.72 4.45
CA VAL A 42 -11.23 -5.41 4.42
C VAL A 42 -11.19 -6.50 3.37
N ARG A 43 -11.49 -7.74 3.74
CA ARG A 43 -11.52 -8.89 2.84
C ARG A 43 -12.84 -9.63 2.95
N LEU A 44 -13.43 -9.90 1.80
CA LEU A 44 -14.62 -10.73 1.65
C LEU A 44 -14.25 -12.01 0.91
N ASP A 45 -14.43 -13.16 1.54
CA ASP A 45 -14.23 -14.48 0.95
C ASP A 45 -15.59 -15.18 0.79
N TRP A 46 -15.83 -15.79 -0.37
CA TRP A 46 -17.04 -16.57 -0.61
C TRP A 46 -16.79 -17.80 -1.48
N GLN A 47 -17.59 -18.83 -1.21
CA GLN A 47 -17.67 -20.03 -2.03
C GLN A 47 -18.74 -19.78 -3.10
N ALA A 48 -18.32 -19.57 -4.35
CA ALA A 48 -19.22 -19.28 -5.47
C ALA A 48 -19.93 -20.55 -5.99
N THR A 49 -19.21 -21.67 -6.03
CA THR A 49 -19.70 -23.01 -6.38
C THR A 49 -18.96 -24.06 -5.55
N GLU A 50 -19.28 -25.35 -5.63
CA GLU A 50 -18.50 -26.40 -4.92
C GLU A 50 -17.01 -26.42 -5.31
N GLN A 51 -16.66 -25.99 -6.51
CA GLN A 51 -15.29 -26.00 -7.04
C GLN A 51 -14.61 -24.62 -7.00
N ILE A 52 -15.38 -23.52 -6.90
CA ILE A 52 -14.86 -22.16 -7.03
C ILE A 52 -15.06 -21.40 -5.73
N ALA A 53 -13.94 -20.96 -5.14
CA ALA A 53 -13.90 -19.94 -4.12
C ALA A 53 -13.31 -18.65 -4.69
N ALA A 54 -13.74 -17.50 -4.18
CA ALA A 54 -13.25 -16.20 -4.62
C ALA A 54 -13.13 -15.24 -3.44
N TYR A 55 -12.33 -14.20 -3.64
CA TYR A 55 -12.19 -13.11 -2.67
C TYR A 55 -12.07 -11.75 -3.34
N VAL A 56 -12.47 -10.73 -2.58
CA VAL A 56 -12.15 -9.32 -2.83
C VAL A 56 -11.45 -8.78 -1.58
N LEU A 57 -10.34 -8.08 -1.78
CA LEU A 57 -9.57 -7.43 -0.71
C LEU A 57 -9.46 -5.94 -1.03
N GLY A 58 -9.79 -5.09 -0.08
CA GLY A 58 -9.54 -3.65 -0.10
C GLY A 58 -8.47 -3.28 0.93
N TYR A 59 -7.48 -2.49 0.49
CA TYR A 59 -6.41 -1.96 1.33
C TYR A 59 -6.44 -0.44 1.28
N TYR A 60 -6.48 0.22 2.44
CA TYR A 60 -6.34 1.67 2.57
C TYR A 60 -5.12 2.02 3.43
N SER A 61 -4.32 2.95 2.92
CA SER A 61 -3.25 3.62 3.65
C SER A 61 -3.43 5.12 3.55
N GLY A 62 -3.42 5.82 4.68
CA GLY A 62 -3.50 7.28 4.71
C GLY A 62 -2.23 7.96 4.21
N LYS A 63 -2.25 9.31 4.26
CA LYS A 63 -1.09 10.13 3.91
C LYS A 63 0.13 9.77 4.78
N GLN A 64 1.29 9.70 4.15
CA GLN A 64 2.56 9.35 4.78
C GLN A 64 3.60 10.46 4.59
N THR A 65 4.36 10.71 5.64
CA THR A 65 5.49 11.63 5.64
C THR A 65 6.79 10.89 5.33
N PHE A 66 7.58 11.38 4.38
CA PHE A 66 8.87 10.81 3.98
C PHE A 66 10.00 11.77 4.37
N SER A 67 10.62 11.49 5.50
CA SER A 67 11.56 12.37 6.21
C SER A 67 13.02 12.14 5.83
N GLY A 68 13.30 11.14 4.98
CA GLY A 68 14.60 10.97 4.36
C GLY A 68 14.79 11.93 3.18
N PHE A 69 15.65 12.93 3.35
CA PHE A 69 16.04 13.84 2.28
C PHE A 69 16.96 13.12 1.28
N ARG A 70 16.42 12.74 0.12
CA ARG A 70 17.20 12.21 -1.03
C ARG A 70 17.13 13.19 -2.18
N ASN A 71 18.15 13.25 -3.03
CA ASN A 71 18.17 14.06 -4.26
C ASN A 71 18.01 15.58 -4.04
N GLY A 72 18.62 16.13 -2.99
CA GLY A 72 18.64 17.58 -2.75
C GLY A 72 17.37 18.15 -2.12
N ALA A 73 16.60 17.31 -1.41
CA ALA A 73 15.30 17.66 -0.88
C ALA A 73 15.30 18.81 0.12
N LEU A 74 14.66 19.94 -0.21
CA LEU A 74 14.55 21.10 0.67
C LEU A 74 13.61 20.81 1.85
N ASN A 75 12.45 20.22 1.56
CA ASN A 75 11.38 20.00 2.52
C ASN A 75 11.03 18.51 2.58
N THR A 76 10.33 18.12 3.63
CA THR A 76 9.80 16.75 3.78
C THR A 76 8.85 16.40 2.64
N ARG A 77 8.97 15.18 2.10
CA ARG A 77 8.10 14.67 1.04
C ARG A 77 6.84 14.04 1.63
N THR A 78 5.75 13.98 0.88
CA THR A 78 4.53 13.32 1.35
C THR A 78 3.86 12.49 0.28
N ARG A 79 3.67 11.20 0.57
CA ARG A 79 2.83 10.31 -0.26
C ARG A 79 1.38 10.47 0.18
N GLU A 80 0.50 10.81 -0.74
CA GLU A 80 -0.93 10.93 -0.45
C GLU A 80 -1.56 9.57 -0.09
N GLY A 81 -2.72 9.63 0.56
CA GLY A 81 -3.48 8.43 0.89
C GLY A 81 -3.92 7.66 -0.36
N SER A 82 -4.03 6.33 -0.25
CA SER A 82 -4.36 5.45 -1.35
C SER A 82 -5.25 4.30 -0.90
N THR A 83 -6.19 3.93 -1.77
CA THR A 83 -6.96 2.68 -1.66
C THR A 83 -6.70 1.82 -2.89
N THR A 84 -6.37 0.55 -2.68
CA THR A 84 -6.24 -0.46 -3.73
C THR A 84 -7.20 -1.62 -3.49
N PHE A 85 -7.52 -2.33 -4.56
CA PHE A 85 -8.37 -3.52 -4.50
C PHE A 85 -7.71 -4.69 -5.22
N ASP A 86 -7.81 -5.88 -4.64
CA ASP A 86 -7.36 -7.13 -5.22
C ASP A 86 -8.56 -8.07 -5.37
N VAL A 87 -8.53 -8.88 -6.43
CA VAL A 87 -9.53 -9.93 -6.68
C VAL A 87 -8.81 -11.22 -6.97
N GLY A 88 -9.26 -12.33 -6.38
CA GLY A 88 -8.69 -13.63 -6.68
C GLY A 88 -9.70 -14.77 -6.64
N ILE A 89 -9.32 -15.85 -7.30
CA ILE A 89 -10.10 -17.07 -7.44
C ILE A 89 -9.24 -18.29 -7.09
N ASN A 90 -9.87 -19.30 -6.51
CA ASN A 90 -9.35 -20.64 -6.33
C ASN A 90 -10.33 -21.62 -6.97
N PHE A 91 -9.83 -22.40 -7.92
CA PHE A 91 -10.59 -23.39 -8.66
C PHE A 91 -10.03 -24.78 -8.38
N THR A 92 -10.77 -25.56 -7.59
CA THR A 92 -10.47 -26.95 -7.29
C THR A 92 -11.06 -27.83 -8.40
N ILE A 93 -10.19 -28.35 -9.26
CA ILE A 93 -10.62 -29.16 -10.42
C ILE A 93 -10.94 -30.59 -9.96
N ASN A 94 -10.09 -31.15 -9.10
CA ASN A 94 -10.30 -32.42 -8.41
C ASN A 94 -9.44 -32.48 -7.14
N GLU A 95 -9.46 -33.61 -6.44
CA GLU A 95 -8.70 -33.82 -5.19
C GLU A 95 -7.18 -33.69 -5.35
N ASN A 96 -6.68 -33.89 -6.57
CA ASN A 96 -5.25 -33.85 -6.89
C ASN A 96 -4.83 -32.54 -7.57
N PHE A 97 -5.76 -31.68 -7.99
CA PHE A 97 -5.44 -30.54 -8.85
C PHE A 97 -6.28 -29.31 -8.55
N ALA A 98 -5.58 -28.19 -8.29
CA ALA A 98 -6.20 -26.89 -8.08
C ALA A 98 -5.42 -25.76 -8.77
N LEU A 99 -6.16 -24.77 -9.26
CA LEU A 99 -5.61 -23.55 -9.86
C LEU A 99 -6.01 -22.34 -9.02
N ARG A 100 -5.07 -21.43 -8.82
CA ARG A 100 -5.30 -20.14 -8.15
C ARG A 100 -4.84 -19.02 -9.08
N ALA A 101 -5.63 -17.96 -9.13
CA ALA A 101 -5.28 -16.77 -9.89
C ALA A 101 -5.74 -15.52 -9.13
N ALA A 102 -4.99 -14.43 -9.27
CA ALA A 102 -5.35 -13.14 -8.69
C ALA A 102 -4.89 -11.98 -9.58
N VAL A 103 -5.68 -10.90 -9.55
CA VAL A 103 -5.31 -9.58 -10.04
C VAL A 103 -5.20 -8.66 -8.83
N LEU A 104 -3.99 -8.17 -8.58
CA LEU A 104 -3.69 -7.26 -7.48
C LEU A 104 -3.66 -5.83 -8.01
N ASN A 105 -4.17 -4.88 -7.24
CA ASN A 105 -4.36 -3.49 -7.63
C ASN A 105 -5.16 -3.37 -8.95
N VAL A 106 -6.41 -3.86 -8.96
CA VAL A 106 -7.26 -3.95 -10.16
C VAL A 106 -7.54 -2.59 -10.82
N THR A 107 -7.43 -1.49 -10.07
CA THR A 107 -7.60 -0.12 -10.57
C THR A 107 -6.30 0.49 -11.11
N ASP A 108 -5.17 -0.23 -11.01
CA ASP A 108 -3.84 0.26 -11.38
C ASP A 108 -3.49 1.60 -10.74
N LYS A 109 -3.90 1.75 -9.47
CA LYS A 109 -3.65 2.97 -8.71
C LYS A 109 -2.18 3.04 -8.33
N ILE A 110 -1.50 4.07 -8.81
CA ILE A 110 -0.11 4.38 -8.45
C ILE A 110 -0.11 5.75 -7.78
N VAL A 111 0.39 5.84 -6.55
CA VAL A 111 0.58 7.12 -5.86
C VAL A 111 2.07 7.43 -5.76
N PRO A 112 2.53 8.54 -6.37
CA PRO A 112 3.91 8.98 -6.18
C PRO A 112 4.11 9.52 -4.76
N VAL A 113 5.32 9.37 -4.23
CA VAL A 113 5.70 9.93 -2.93
C VAL A 113 5.83 11.45 -2.95
N ASP A 114 6.13 12.04 -4.11
CA ASP A 114 6.15 13.49 -4.32
C ASP A 114 6.07 13.76 -5.82
N ASP A 115 5.14 14.62 -6.24
CA ASP A 115 4.88 14.98 -7.63
C ASP A 115 5.36 16.40 -7.99
N ARG A 116 5.90 17.15 -7.02
CA ARG A 116 6.46 18.49 -7.24
C ARG A 116 7.65 18.42 -8.21
N GLY A 117 7.86 19.51 -8.97
CA GLY A 117 8.99 19.64 -9.90
C GLY A 117 10.22 20.28 -9.27
N ARG A 118 11.39 20.19 -9.95
CA ARG A 118 12.68 20.73 -9.49
C ARG A 118 12.65 22.18 -8.99
N PHE A 119 11.89 23.05 -9.66
CA PHE A 119 11.79 24.47 -9.31
C PHE A 119 10.66 24.79 -8.31
N ASP A 120 9.79 23.81 -8.02
CA ASP A 120 8.72 23.87 -7.02
C ASP A 120 9.07 23.07 -5.75
N GLY A 121 10.32 22.60 -5.65
CA GLY A 121 10.85 21.94 -4.47
C GLY A 121 10.89 20.41 -4.50
N LEU A 122 11.18 19.76 -5.65
CA LEU A 122 12.17 18.66 -5.84
C LEU A 122 11.89 17.71 -7.01
N ASP A 123 12.95 17.20 -7.67
CA ASP A 123 12.83 16.02 -8.54
C ASP A 123 12.33 14.79 -7.73
N GLY A 124 11.28 14.19 -8.29
CA GLY A 124 10.42 13.21 -7.64
C GLY A 124 11.16 12.04 -6.98
N SER A 125 10.54 11.51 -5.94
CA SER A 125 10.92 10.19 -5.44
C SER A 125 10.49 9.15 -6.48
N TRP A 126 11.46 8.45 -7.07
CA TRP A 126 11.21 7.31 -7.96
C TRP A 126 10.47 6.14 -7.30
N MET A 127 10.29 6.20 -5.97
CA MET A 127 9.43 5.25 -5.27
C MET A 127 7.98 5.54 -5.68
N LEU A 128 7.52 4.72 -6.62
CA LEU A 128 6.15 4.59 -7.03
C LEU A 128 5.58 3.36 -6.35
N ASP A 129 4.29 3.39 -6.03
CA ASP A 129 3.59 2.16 -5.72
C ASP A 129 3.69 1.19 -6.88
N GLU A 130 3.60 -0.10 -6.56
CA GLU A 130 3.45 -1.12 -7.59
C GLU A 130 2.10 -0.96 -8.30
N GLY A 131 2.14 -0.98 -9.63
CA GLY A 131 0.94 -1.02 -10.46
C GLY A 131 0.20 -2.35 -10.36
N ARG A 132 -0.68 -2.59 -11.32
CA ARG A 132 -1.45 -3.83 -11.43
C ARG A 132 -0.54 -5.04 -11.61
N ARG A 133 -0.77 -6.08 -10.81
CA ARG A 133 0.00 -7.34 -10.87
C ARG A 133 -0.92 -8.52 -11.08
N PHE A 134 -0.41 -9.54 -11.78
CA PHE A 134 -1.11 -10.80 -11.99
C PHE A 134 -0.34 -11.90 -11.28
N TRP A 135 -1.06 -12.78 -10.58
CA TRP A 135 -0.48 -13.91 -9.89
C TRP A 135 -1.25 -15.18 -10.22
N GLY A 136 -0.52 -16.30 -10.35
CA GLY A 136 -1.09 -17.59 -10.66
C GLY A 136 -0.31 -18.72 -10.00
N THR A 137 -0.98 -19.79 -9.62
CA THR A 137 -0.35 -21.00 -9.06
C THR A 137 -1.18 -22.22 -9.42
N ALA A 138 -0.50 -23.31 -9.75
CA ALA A 138 -1.09 -24.64 -9.87
C ALA A 138 -0.56 -25.52 -8.74
N THR A 139 -1.44 -26.28 -8.11
CA THR A 139 -1.08 -27.27 -7.07
C THR A 139 -1.48 -28.66 -7.56
N ILE A 140 -0.52 -29.59 -7.53
CA ILE A 140 -0.71 -30.99 -7.87
C ILE A 140 -0.33 -31.83 -6.65
N SER A 141 -1.19 -32.77 -6.26
CA SER A 141 -0.98 -33.69 -5.13
C SER A 141 -1.11 -35.15 -5.60
N PHE A 142 -0.25 -36.03 -5.11
CA PHE A 142 -0.17 -37.46 -5.45
C PHE A 142 -0.26 -38.35 -4.22
#